data_AF-A0A2Z6S9I0-F1
#
_entry.id   AF-A0A2Z6S9I0-F1
#
_cell.length_a   1.000
_cell.length_b   1.000
_cell.length_c   1.000
_cell.angle_alpha   90.00
_cell.angle_beta   90.00
_cell.angle_gamma   90.00
#
_symmetry.space_group_name_H-M   'P 1'
#
loop_
_entity.id
_entity.type
_entity.pdbx_description
1 polymer ?
#
loop_
_entity_poly.entity_id
_entity_poly.type
_entity_poly.pdbx_seq_one_letter_code
_entity_poly.pdbx_strand_id
1 'polypeptide(L)'
;MVIETALIVAPKAFPLILTFLGRFARKFKGFKTSATVTINNKHREMKLTDPEIFSPGEIDNPLDWTINPGEIQKSSKFFAKLGKFTSQGMISYNIFGQVGPNEKPLYLIVTWKVKLNGGGNSLGIDVLEYDEPPLKYKTLDEMYDLYKELHKRNAGRKVWPTYNNGAFFSIGGTIDTKRDAKIIITFDHNHKNPFYCS
;
A
#
# COMPACT_ATOMS: atom_id res chain seq x y z
N MET A 1 -59.08 -38.83 -40.67
CA MET A 1 -57.83 -38.10 -41.01
C MET A 1 -57.70 -36.95 -40.03
N VAL A 2 -57.01 -37.19 -38.92
CA VAL A 2 -56.77 -36.20 -37.87
C VAL A 2 -55.40 -35.62 -38.15
N ILE A 3 -55.34 -34.33 -38.48
CA ILE A 3 -54.09 -33.57 -38.59
C ILE A 3 -53.93 -32.84 -37.27
N GLU A 4 -53.14 -33.40 -36.36
CA GLU A 4 -52.61 -32.66 -35.22
C GLU A 4 -51.09 -32.58 -35.33
N THR A 5 -50.57 -31.51 -34.74
CA THR A 5 -49.17 -31.16 -34.42
C THR A 5 -48.35 -30.37 -35.44
N ALA A 6 -48.10 -29.10 -35.09
CA ALA A 6 -46.78 -28.50 -34.91
C ALA A 6 -46.99 -27.06 -34.36
N LEU A 7 -47.17 -26.92 -33.05
CA LEU A 7 -46.17 -26.38 -32.13
C LEU A 7 -45.33 -25.22 -32.70
N ILE A 8 -45.70 -24.01 -32.30
CA ILE A 8 -44.92 -22.77 -32.49
C ILE A 8 -43.59 -22.93 -31.77
N VAL A 9 -42.51 -23.10 -32.53
CA VAL A 9 -41.13 -23.07 -32.01
C VAL A 9 -40.74 -21.61 -31.81
N ALA A 10 -40.92 -21.09 -30.60
CA ALA A 10 -40.22 -19.89 -30.17
C ALA A 10 -38.73 -20.25 -29.99
N PRO A 11 -37.77 -19.58 -30.67
CA PRO A 11 -36.37 -19.95 -30.57
C PRO A 11 -35.82 -19.57 -29.19
N LYS A 12 -35.22 -20.58 -28.55
CA LYS A 12 -34.43 -20.53 -27.32
C LYS A 12 -33.22 -19.59 -27.45
N ALA A 13 -33.43 -18.28 -27.41
CA ALA A 13 -32.34 -17.29 -27.47
C ALA A 13 -31.98 -16.67 -26.11
N PHE A 14 -32.71 -16.98 -25.03
CA PHE A 14 -32.55 -16.31 -23.73
C PHE A 14 -31.61 -16.93 -22.67
N PRO A 15 -31.05 -18.15 -22.77
CA PRO A 15 -30.11 -18.63 -21.73
C PRO A 15 -28.61 -18.50 -22.11
N LEU A 16 -28.28 -18.28 -23.39
CA LEU A 16 -26.89 -18.20 -23.86
C LEU A 16 -26.23 -16.84 -23.61
N ILE A 17 -26.98 -15.75 -23.65
CA ILE A 17 -26.45 -14.40 -23.46
C ILE A 17 -26.09 -14.15 -21.98
N LEU A 18 -26.92 -14.62 -21.03
CA LEU A 18 -26.64 -14.48 -19.59
C LEU A 18 -25.42 -15.32 -19.14
N THR A 19 -25.24 -16.51 -19.69
CA THR A 19 -24.09 -17.37 -19.34
C THR A 19 -22.77 -16.86 -19.93
N PHE A 20 -22.81 -16.21 -21.10
CA PHE A 20 -21.64 -15.53 -21.66
C PHE A 20 -21.25 -14.28 -20.86
N LEU A 21 -22.22 -13.46 -20.43
CA LEU A 21 -21.97 -12.32 -19.54
C LEU A 21 -21.41 -12.74 -18.17
N GLY A 22 -21.91 -13.83 -17.58
CA GLY A 22 -21.40 -14.37 -16.32
C GLY A 22 -19.95 -14.89 -16.42
N ARG A 23 -19.55 -15.45 -17.57
CA ARG A 23 -18.15 -15.84 -17.83
C ARG A 23 -17.26 -14.63 -18.15
N PHE A 24 -17.77 -13.62 -18.84
CA PHE A 24 -17.04 -12.37 -19.08
C PHE A 24 -16.83 -11.57 -17.79
N ALA A 25 -17.82 -11.50 -16.89
CA ALA A 25 -17.70 -10.86 -15.58
C ALA A 25 -16.66 -11.55 -14.67
N ARG A 26 -16.53 -12.89 -14.75
CA ARG A 26 -15.49 -13.64 -14.03
C ARG A 26 -14.09 -13.51 -14.63
N LYS A 27 -13.95 -13.12 -15.91
CA LYS A 27 -12.67 -12.92 -16.60
C LYS A 27 -12.28 -11.46 -16.84
N PHE A 28 -13.19 -10.50 -16.65
CA PHE A 28 -12.87 -9.09 -16.69
C PHE A 28 -12.04 -8.74 -15.45
N LYS A 29 -10.72 -8.88 -15.57
CA LYS A 29 -9.76 -8.31 -14.60
C LYS A 29 -9.82 -6.78 -14.54
N GLY A 30 -10.63 -6.14 -15.39
CA GLY A 30 -10.92 -4.72 -15.38
C GLY A 30 -9.67 -3.87 -15.56
N PHE A 31 -9.89 -2.58 -15.75
CA PHE A 31 -8.85 -1.57 -15.62
C PHE A 31 -8.53 -1.36 -14.13
N LYS A 32 -8.06 -2.42 -13.44
CA LYS A 32 -7.70 -2.37 -12.02
C LYS A 32 -6.30 -1.76 -11.87
N THR A 33 -6.22 -0.67 -11.13
CA THR A 33 -4.94 -0.13 -10.66
C THR A 33 -4.41 -0.95 -9.49
N SER A 34 -3.09 -1.01 -9.34
CA SER A 34 -2.44 -1.66 -8.21
C SER A 34 -1.17 -0.91 -7.79
N ALA A 35 -0.76 -1.09 -6.54
CA ALA A 35 0.54 -0.69 -6.03
C ALA A 35 1.30 -1.93 -5.56
N THR A 36 2.50 -2.15 -6.08
CA THR A 36 3.43 -3.18 -5.59
C THR A 36 4.47 -2.49 -4.72
N VAL A 37 4.46 -2.76 -3.42
CA VAL A 37 5.35 -2.15 -2.44
C VAL A 37 6.51 -3.08 -2.15
N THR A 38 7.72 -2.52 -2.18
CA THR A 38 8.95 -3.17 -1.74
C THR A 38 9.67 -2.24 -0.78
N ILE A 39 10.08 -2.76 0.37
CA ILE A 39 10.86 -2.04 1.36
C ILE A 39 12.28 -2.62 1.36
N ASN A 40 13.26 -1.76 1.13
CA ASN A 40 14.67 -2.11 1.14
C ASN A 40 15.30 -1.51 2.39
N ASN A 41 15.66 -2.37 3.34
CA ASN A 41 16.39 -1.96 4.52
C ASN A 41 17.90 -2.12 4.28
N LYS A 42 18.57 -1.02 3.94
CA LYS A 42 20.04 -0.96 3.77
C LYS A 42 20.74 -0.41 5.02
N HIS A 43 20.01 -0.21 6.10
CA HIS A 43 20.60 0.31 7.33
C HIS A 43 21.41 -0.76 8.08
N ARG A 44 22.12 -0.37 9.16
CA ARG A 44 22.56 -1.30 10.22
C ARG A 44 21.30 -1.85 10.96
N GLU A 45 21.41 -2.51 12.11
CA GLU A 45 20.25 -3.14 12.78
C GLU A 45 19.11 -2.15 13.08
N MET A 46 18.09 -2.13 12.22
CA MET A 46 16.74 -1.64 12.51
C MET A 46 15.80 -2.76 12.10
N LYS A 47 14.95 -3.20 13.02
CA LYS A 47 13.95 -4.21 12.73
C LYS A 47 12.63 -3.48 12.56
N LEU A 48 12.06 -3.51 11.37
CA LEU A 48 10.69 -3.04 11.22
C LEU A 48 9.78 -4.18 11.65
N THR A 49 8.86 -3.96 12.58
CA THR A 49 8.00 -5.01 13.12
C THR A 49 6.52 -4.63 13.08
N ASP A 50 5.67 -5.63 12.94
CA ASP A 50 4.21 -5.56 13.09
C ASP A 50 3.52 -4.57 12.13
N PRO A 51 3.29 -4.98 10.86
CA PRO A 51 2.65 -4.12 9.88
C PRO A 51 1.16 -3.96 10.17
N GLU A 52 0.70 -2.72 10.27
CA GLU A 52 -0.73 -2.41 10.15
C GLU A 52 -1.04 -1.88 8.75
N ILE A 53 -2.23 -2.22 8.25
CA ILE A 53 -2.59 -1.99 6.85
C ILE A 53 -4.00 -1.40 6.78
N PHE A 54 -4.11 -0.28 6.08
CA PHE A 54 -5.36 0.20 5.50
C PHE A 54 -5.28 0.09 3.98
N SER A 55 -6.05 -0.83 3.40
CA SER A 55 -6.22 -0.96 1.94
C SER A 55 -7.64 -1.47 1.65
N PRO A 56 -8.51 -0.68 0.99
CA PRO A 56 -9.91 -1.07 0.76
C PRO A 56 -10.08 -2.13 -0.33
N GLY A 57 -9.02 -2.50 -1.06
CA GLY A 57 -9.06 -3.55 -2.08
C GLY A 57 -8.27 -4.79 -1.70
N GLU A 58 -8.20 -5.74 -2.64
CA GLU A 58 -7.52 -7.03 -2.45
C GLU A 58 -6.00 -6.84 -2.25
N ILE A 59 -5.41 -7.71 -1.43
CA ILE A 59 -3.96 -7.78 -1.20
C ILE A 59 -3.48 -9.13 -1.72
N ASP A 60 -2.48 -9.10 -2.59
CA ASP A 60 -1.75 -10.28 -3.06
C ASP A 60 -0.35 -10.26 -2.45
N ASN A 61 0.00 -11.35 -1.78
CA ASN A 61 1.10 -11.50 -0.84
C ASN A 61 1.00 -10.55 0.37
N PRO A 62 0.89 -11.07 1.60
CA PRO A 62 0.93 -10.22 2.79
C PRO A 62 2.29 -9.53 2.91
N LEU A 63 2.32 -8.46 3.70
CA LEU A 63 3.56 -7.79 4.09
C LEU A 63 4.38 -8.70 5.01
N ASP A 64 5.71 -8.61 4.88
CA ASP A 64 6.62 -9.28 5.81
C ASP A 64 6.46 -8.64 7.20
N TRP A 65 6.33 -9.48 8.23
CA TRP A 65 6.17 -9.06 9.62
C TRP A 65 7.44 -8.46 10.22
N THR A 66 8.59 -8.86 9.67
CA THR A 66 9.90 -8.39 10.08
C THR A 66 10.75 -8.13 8.86
N ILE A 67 11.49 -7.02 8.91
CA ILE A 67 12.35 -6.53 7.84
C ILE A 67 13.76 -6.39 8.41
N ASN A 68 14.64 -7.34 8.10
CA ASN A 68 16.03 -7.28 8.55
C ASN A 68 16.91 -6.53 7.54
N PRO A 69 18.03 -5.94 8.00
CA PRO A 69 18.97 -5.26 7.12
C PRO A 69 19.62 -6.23 6.13
N GLY A 70 19.69 -5.83 4.86
CA GLY A 70 20.34 -6.60 3.78
C GLY A 70 19.53 -7.77 3.22
N GLU A 71 18.34 -8.06 3.75
CA GLU A 71 17.46 -9.10 3.21
C GLU A 71 16.69 -8.63 1.96
N ILE A 72 16.51 -9.54 1.01
CA ILE A 72 15.66 -9.33 -0.16
C ILE A 72 14.21 -9.62 0.24
N GLN A 73 13.39 -8.58 0.35
CA GLN A 73 12.01 -8.73 0.74
C GLN A 73 11.08 -9.12 -0.40
N LYS A 74 10.00 -9.80 -0.03
CA LYS A 74 8.90 -10.07 -0.96
C LYS A 74 8.12 -8.78 -1.18
N SER A 75 7.73 -8.54 -2.42
CA SER A 75 6.86 -7.42 -2.73
C SER A 75 5.40 -7.77 -2.42
N SER A 76 4.71 -6.87 -1.72
CA SER A 76 3.25 -6.99 -1.50
C SER A 76 2.50 -6.14 -2.51
N LYS A 77 1.37 -6.65 -3.02
CA LYS A 77 0.61 -5.99 -4.09
C LYS A 77 -0.81 -5.66 -3.64
N PHE A 78 -1.17 -4.39 -3.74
CA PHE A 78 -2.44 -3.83 -3.27
C PHE A 78 -3.29 -3.37 -4.46
N PHE A 79 -4.46 -3.97 -4.64
CA PHE A 79 -5.36 -3.64 -5.75
C PHE A 79 -6.40 -2.60 -5.35
N ALA A 80 -6.96 -1.91 -6.36
CA ALA A 80 -8.17 -1.12 -6.16
C ALA A 80 -9.34 -2.03 -5.74
N LYS A 81 -10.19 -1.49 -4.85
CA LYS A 81 -11.48 -2.11 -4.51
C LYS A 81 -12.31 -2.35 -5.78
N LEU A 82 -13.06 -3.44 -5.83
CA LEU A 82 -13.97 -3.73 -6.94
C LEU A 82 -14.91 -2.54 -7.20
N GLY A 83 -15.02 -2.13 -8.47
CA GLY A 83 -15.81 -0.96 -8.88
C GLY A 83 -15.13 0.41 -8.65
N LYS A 84 -13.87 0.44 -8.19
CA LYS A 84 -13.05 1.65 -8.09
C LYS A 84 -11.86 1.59 -9.05
N PHE A 85 -11.40 2.77 -9.48
CA PHE A 85 -10.29 2.94 -10.42
C PHE A 85 -9.02 3.51 -9.76
N THR A 86 -8.95 3.42 -8.43
CA THR A 86 -7.82 3.94 -7.66
C THR A 86 -7.44 2.92 -6.61
N SER A 87 -6.18 2.49 -6.65
CA SER A 87 -5.55 1.76 -5.55
C SER A 87 -4.99 2.80 -4.59
N GLN A 88 -5.39 2.72 -3.33
CA GLN A 88 -4.90 3.62 -2.31
C GLN A 88 -4.77 2.86 -1.01
N GLY A 89 -3.90 3.32 -0.14
CA GLY A 89 -3.75 2.72 1.16
C GLY A 89 -2.66 3.37 1.98
N MET A 90 -2.52 2.82 3.18
CA MET A 90 -1.55 3.16 4.17
C MET A 90 -1.01 1.87 4.77
N ILE A 91 0.30 1.80 4.96
CA ILE A 91 0.96 0.78 5.77
C ILE A 91 1.76 1.48 6.85
N SER A 92 1.83 0.87 8.02
CA SER A 92 2.68 1.36 9.11
C SER A 92 3.46 0.23 9.75
N TYR A 93 4.73 0.50 10.07
CA TYR A 93 5.64 -0.44 10.74
C TYR A 93 6.27 0.23 11.95
N ASN A 94 6.35 -0.48 13.07
CA ASN A 94 7.18 -0.05 14.19
C ASN A 94 8.66 -0.14 13.79
N ILE A 95 9.44 0.92 14.02
CA ILE A 95 10.90 0.90 13.90
C ILE A 95 11.48 0.46 15.25
N PHE A 96 11.70 -0.84 15.41
CA PHE A 96 12.08 -1.45 16.68
C PHE A 96 13.30 -0.76 17.32
N GLY A 97 13.15 -0.42 18.60
CA GLY A 97 14.21 0.21 19.40
C GLY A 97 14.48 1.67 19.06
N GLN A 98 13.68 2.30 18.18
CA GLN A 98 13.76 3.72 17.90
C GLN A 98 12.60 4.47 18.57
N VAL A 99 12.95 5.57 19.23
CA VAL A 99 12.01 6.49 19.87
C VAL A 99 12.25 7.91 19.37
N GLY A 100 11.20 8.72 19.33
CA GLY A 100 11.31 10.13 18.98
C GLY A 100 11.62 11.01 20.19
N PRO A 101 11.58 12.35 20.00
CA PRO A 101 11.89 13.32 21.05
C PRO A 101 10.99 13.27 22.27
N ASN A 102 9.79 12.71 22.16
CA ASN A 102 8.85 12.54 23.25
C ASN A 102 8.94 11.15 23.90
N GLU A 103 10.02 10.41 23.62
CA GLU A 103 10.29 9.04 24.09
C GLU A 103 9.23 8.01 23.65
N LYS A 104 8.49 8.34 22.59
CA LYS A 104 7.47 7.45 22.01
C LYS A 104 8.07 6.61 20.89
N PRO A 105 7.61 5.36 20.70
CA PRO A 105 8.03 4.54 19.56
C PRO A 105 7.84 5.24 18.22
N LEU A 106 8.81 5.09 17.33
CA LEU A 106 8.73 5.59 15.96
C LEU A 106 8.09 4.57 15.03
N TYR A 107 7.17 5.03 14.19
CA TYR A 107 6.54 4.23 13.15
C TYR A 107 6.87 4.79 11.77
N LEU A 108 7.35 3.94 10.87
CA LEU A 108 7.34 4.21 9.43
C LEU A 108 5.89 4.22 8.96
N ILE A 109 5.50 5.24 8.22
CA ILE A 109 4.19 5.33 7.58
C ILE A 109 4.38 5.56 6.09
N VAL A 110 3.78 4.71 5.28
CA VAL A 110 3.79 4.83 3.82
C VAL A 110 2.35 4.89 3.32
N THR A 111 2.01 5.93 2.59
CA THR A 111 0.70 6.13 1.98
C THR A 111 0.82 6.22 0.46
N TRP A 112 -0.12 5.67 -0.28
CA TRP A 112 -0.10 5.74 -1.74
C TRP A 112 -1.47 5.99 -2.35
N LYS A 113 -1.45 6.51 -3.58
CA LYS A 113 -2.61 6.63 -4.44
C LYS A 113 -2.19 6.43 -5.90
N VAL A 114 -2.63 5.33 -6.49
CA VAL A 114 -2.40 4.96 -7.89
C VAL A 114 -3.68 5.15 -8.67
N LYS A 115 -3.63 5.98 -9.71
CA LYS A 115 -4.81 6.35 -10.51
C LYS A 115 -4.79 5.64 -11.86
N LEU A 116 -5.97 5.42 -12.43
CA LEU A 116 -6.10 4.75 -13.73
C LEU A 116 -5.58 5.63 -14.89
N ASN A 117 -5.87 6.93 -14.85
CA ASN A 117 -5.48 7.90 -15.86
C ASN A 117 -4.38 8.81 -15.29
N GLY A 118 -3.46 9.28 -16.14
CA GLY A 118 -2.17 9.94 -15.83
C GLY A 118 -2.15 11.20 -14.97
N GLY A 119 -3.16 11.46 -14.14
CA GLY A 119 -3.23 12.54 -13.14
C GLY A 119 -2.29 12.35 -11.93
N GLY A 120 -1.11 11.76 -12.15
CA GLY A 120 -0.06 11.54 -11.16
C GLY A 120 -0.42 10.50 -10.09
N ASN A 121 0.36 9.43 -10.04
CA ASN A 121 0.45 8.62 -8.83
C ASN A 121 1.12 9.43 -7.72
N SER A 122 0.72 9.22 -6.47
CA SER A 122 1.30 9.91 -5.32
C SER A 122 1.71 8.93 -4.23
N LEU A 123 2.78 9.29 -3.54
CA LEU A 123 3.42 8.54 -2.47
C LEU A 123 3.75 9.52 -1.35
N GLY A 124 3.27 9.22 -0.14
CA GLY A 124 3.68 9.89 1.08
C GLY A 124 4.49 8.91 1.92
N ILE A 125 5.60 9.38 2.48
CA ILE A 125 6.42 8.62 3.42
C ILE A 125 6.71 9.51 4.60
N ASP A 126 6.47 9.02 5.79
CA ASP A 126 6.76 9.74 7.04
C ASP A 126 7.25 8.77 8.12
N VAL A 127 7.85 9.35 9.15
CA VAL A 127 8.14 8.64 10.41
C VAL A 127 7.58 9.49 11.53
N LEU A 128 6.71 8.89 12.33
CA LEU A 128 5.96 9.62 13.35
C LEU A 128 5.95 8.86 14.67
N GLU A 129 5.86 9.61 15.76
CA GLU A 129 5.73 9.10 17.11
C GLU A 129 4.28 8.70 17.41
N TYR A 130 4.07 7.51 17.95
CA TYR A 130 2.79 7.08 18.49
C TYR A 130 2.98 6.25 19.76
N ASP A 131 2.05 6.36 20.71
CA ASP A 131 2.03 5.51 21.91
C ASP A 131 1.63 4.07 21.57
N GLU A 132 0.71 3.91 20.62
CA GLU A 132 0.25 2.63 20.06
C GLU A 132 0.28 2.69 18.53
N PRO A 133 0.35 1.54 17.82
CA PRO A 133 0.33 1.52 16.38
C PRO A 133 -0.78 2.41 15.75
N PRO A 134 -0.48 3.18 14.68
CA PRO A 134 -1.34 4.28 14.21
C PRO A 134 -2.75 3.88 13.76
N LEU A 135 -2.94 2.63 13.33
CA LEU A 135 -4.21 2.10 12.85
C LEU A 135 -4.90 1.23 13.89
N LYS A 136 -4.25 0.96 15.04
CA LYS A 136 -4.79 0.14 16.11
C LYS A 136 -6.10 0.74 16.63
N TYR A 137 -7.08 -0.12 16.85
CA TYR A 137 -8.41 0.21 17.36
C TYR A 137 -9.23 1.21 16.52
N LYS A 138 -8.80 1.54 15.30
CA LYS A 138 -9.54 2.44 14.41
C LYS A 138 -10.59 1.69 13.59
N THR A 139 -11.73 2.34 13.40
CA THR A 139 -12.72 1.96 12.39
C THR A 139 -12.21 2.24 10.98
N LEU A 140 -12.85 1.67 9.95
CA LEU A 140 -12.45 1.90 8.55
C LEU A 140 -12.53 3.38 8.15
N ASP A 141 -13.49 4.13 8.69
CA ASP A 141 -13.65 5.56 8.40
C ASP A 141 -12.53 6.37 9.06
N GLU A 142 -12.17 6.06 10.31
CA GLU A 142 -11.04 6.70 11.00
C GLU A 142 -9.70 6.38 10.33
N MET A 143 -9.50 5.13 9.87
CA MET A 143 -8.32 4.77 9.08
C MET A 143 -8.26 5.56 7.77
N TYR A 144 -9.40 5.74 7.10
CA TYR A 144 -9.47 6.53 5.86
C TYR A 144 -9.21 8.02 6.11
N ASP A 145 -9.71 8.57 7.21
CA ASP A 145 -9.46 9.95 7.61
C ASP A 145 -7.98 10.19 7.91
N LEU A 146 -7.35 9.30 8.68
CA LEU A 146 -5.91 9.35 8.95
C LEU A 146 -5.09 9.22 7.67
N TYR A 147 -5.44 8.28 6.78
CA TYR A 147 -4.80 8.17 5.47
C TYR A 147 -4.88 9.49 4.69
N LYS A 148 -6.05 10.14 4.62
CA LYS A 148 -6.19 11.42 3.90
C LYS A 148 -5.33 12.51 4.51
N GLU A 149 -5.26 12.58 5.84
CA GLU A 149 -4.45 13.56 6.56
C GLU A 149 -2.96 13.36 6.24
N LEU A 150 -2.43 12.16 6.49
CA LEU A 150 -1.02 11.86 6.33
C LEU A 150 -0.58 11.91 4.85
N HIS A 151 -1.44 11.46 3.93
CA HIS A 151 -1.14 11.53 2.51
C HIS A 151 -1.10 12.97 1.97
N LYS A 152 -1.92 13.88 2.51
CA LYS A 152 -1.88 15.31 2.15
C LYS A 152 -0.66 16.02 2.71
N ARG A 153 -0.21 15.63 3.91
CA ARG A 153 0.94 16.26 4.58
C ARG A 153 2.19 16.24 3.71
N ASN A 154 2.39 15.14 2.98
CA ASN A 154 3.43 14.95 1.96
C ASN A 154 4.85 15.43 2.36
N ALA A 155 5.15 15.48 3.66
CA ALA A 155 6.41 15.91 4.24
C ALA A 155 6.36 15.71 5.77
N GLY A 156 7.46 15.22 6.31
CA GLY A 156 7.78 15.40 7.73
C GLY A 156 9.27 15.65 7.86
N ARG A 157 10.08 14.61 7.64
CA ARG A 157 11.53 14.70 7.74
C ARG A 157 12.17 13.52 7.00
N LYS A 158 13.16 13.78 6.13
CA LYS A 158 13.86 12.72 5.38
C LYS A 158 14.96 12.02 6.19
N VAL A 159 15.38 12.62 7.30
CA VAL A 159 16.56 12.21 8.09
C VAL A 159 16.25 12.27 9.58
N TRP A 160 16.52 11.18 10.29
CA TRP A 160 16.18 10.97 11.69
C TRP A 160 17.41 10.51 12.47
N PRO A 161 17.62 10.98 13.72
CA PRO A 161 18.69 10.46 14.56
C PRO A 161 18.38 9.02 14.97
N THR A 162 19.42 8.21 15.14
CA THR A 162 19.31 6.90 15.78
C THR A 162 19.52 7.05 17.29
N TYR A 163 18.70 6.35 18.07
CA TYR A 163 18.70 6.47 19.54
C TYR A 163 20.02 6.03 20.22
N ASN A 164 20.85 5.23 19.55
CA ASN A 164 21.83 4.36 20.23
C ASN A 164 23.30 4.71 19.96
N ASN A 165 23.59 5.56 18.96
CA ASN A 165 24.98 5.75 18.50
C ASN A 165 25.25 7.11 17.81
N GLY A 166 24.34 8.07 17.91
CA GLY A 166 24.52 9.40 17.31
C GLY A 166 24.57 9.42 15.77
N ALA A 167 24.23 8.31 15.11
CA ALA A 167 24.08 8.24 13.67
C ALA A 167 22.72 8.81 13.23
N PHE A 168 22.53 8.91 11.91
CA PHE A 168 21.25 9.28 11.32
C PHE A 168 20.84 8.23 10.29
N PHE A 169 19.55 7.94 10.22
CA PHE A 169 18.95 7.18 9.14
C PHE A 169 18.14 8.10 8.24
N SER A 170 18.11 7.79 6.96
CA SER A 170 17.25 8.48 6.00
C SER A 170 16.29 7.51 5.35
N ILE A 171 15.09 8.01 5.05
CA ILE A 171 14.08 7.26 4.33
C ILE A 171 13.70 8.02 3.08
N GLY A 172 13.69 7.30 1.97
CA GLY A 172 13.19 7.79 0.70
C GLY A 172 12.34 6.74 0.03
N GLY A 173 11.62 7.15 -1.00
CA GLY A 173 10.98 6.20 -1.87
C GLY A 173 10.51 6.81 -3.16
N THR A 174 10.18 5.93 -4.10
CA THR A 174 9.75 6.29 -5.44
C THR A 174 8.47 5.53 -5.76
N ILE A 175 7.60 6.17 -6.53
CA ILE A 175 6.45 5.54 -7.16
C ILE A 175 6.53 5.80 -8.66
N ASP A 176 6.40 4.77 -9.48
CA ASP A 176 6.31 4.96 -10.93
C ASP A 176 4.93 5.52 -11.34
N THR A 177 4.78 5.94 -12.59
CA THR A 177 3.56 6.57 -13.10
C THR A 177 2.55 5.58 -13.68
N LYS A 178 2.80 4.27 -13.60
CA LYS A 178 1.97 3.25 -14.22
C LYS A 178 0.72 2.96 -13.38
N ARG A 179 -0.31 2.40 -14.01
CA ARG A 179 -1.52 1.94 -13.31
C ARG A 179 -1.24 0.74 -12.40
N ASP A 180 -0.21 -0.04 -12.70
CA ASP A 180 0.34 -1.14 -11.91
C ASP A 180 1.66 -0.67 -11.27
N ALA A 181 1.55 0.36 -10.43
CA ALA A 181 2.69 1.11 -9.95
C ALA A 181 3.61 0.29 -9.08
N LYS A 182 4.91 0.45 -9.27
CA LYS A 182 5.93 -0.03 -8.34
C LYS A 182 6.29 1.07 -7.37
N ILE A 183 6.25 0.73 -6.08
CA ILE A 183 6.68 1.57 -4.96
C ILE A 183 7.92 0.92 -4.35
N ILE A 184 9.01 1.68 -4.27
CA ILE A 184 10.24 1.25 -3.64
C ILE A 184 10.53 2.21 -2.50
N ILE A 185 10.60 1.69 -1.28
CA ILE A 185 10.99 2.43 -0.08
C ILE A 185 12.40 1.99 0.28
N THR A 186 13.30 2.93 0.58
CA THR A 186 14.68 2.62 0.95
C THR A 186 15.03 3.32 2.26
N PHE A 187 15.57 2.53 3.18
CA PHE A 187 16.21 3.00 4.40
C PHE A 187 17.72 2.96 4.22
N ASP A 188 18.39 4.09 4.39
CA ASP A 188 19.84 4.21 4.30
C ASP A 188 20.44 4.60 5.67
N HIS A 189 21.60 4.02 6.03
CA HIS A 189 22.42 4.40 7.19
C HIS A 189 23.51 5.38 6.78
N ASN A 190 23.98 6.19 7.74
CA ASN A 190 25.09 7.14 7.56
C ASN A 190 24.78 8.31 6.62
N HIS A 191 23.58 8.89 6.71
CA HIS A 191 23.45 10.27 6.27
C HIS A 191 24.34 11.13 7.18
N LYS A 192 25.27 11.90 6.61
CA LYS A 192 26.09 12.86 7.38
C LYS A 192 25.15 13.65 8.29
N ASN A 193 25.54 13.84 9.56
CA ASN A 193 24.78 14.66 10.49
C ASN A 193 24.51 16.02 9.83
N PRO A 194 23.26 16.35 9.44
CA PRO A 194 22.99 17.59 8.73
C PRO A 194 23.14 18.82 9.64
N PHE A 195 23.32 18.60 10.95
CA PHE A 195 23.51 19.64 11.96
C PHE A 195 24.98 19.93 12.28
N TYR A 196 25.93 19.22 11.64
CA TYR A 196 27.34 19.56 11.65
C TYR A 196 27.85 19.68 10.20
N CYS A 197 27.94 20.91 9.72
CA CYS A 197 28.81 21.24 8.59
C CYS A 197 30.21 21.50 9.15
N SER A 198 31.17 20.66 8.78
CA SER A 198 32.60 20.97 8.81
C SER A 198 33.07 21.13 7.37
#